data_AF-A0A9E1T2Z3-F1
#
_entry.id   AF-A0A9E1T2Z3-F1
#
_cell.length_a   1.000
_cell.length_b   1.000
_cell.length_c   1.000
_cell.angle_alpha   90.00
_cell.angle_beta   90.00
_cell.angle_gamma   90.00
#
_symmetry.space_group_name_H-M   'P 1'
#
loop_
_entity.id
_entity.type
_entity.pdbx_description
1 polymer ?
#
loop_
_entity_poly.entity_id
_entity_poly.type
_entity_poly.pdbx_seq_one_letter_code
_entity_poly.pdbx_strand_id
1 'polypeptide(L)'
;DYASQFGLTSGTGALLEVQQLSALPKMTSLTEPWSHGARYSWIFPNMTFAASQEAIWVYEATPISSERCQIRQSICFPKNTTELPDFNEKSRAYYQRLDDAMSEDIIALENQHRGLRNSPSLQGQFSPLMEENVASFTNWYAMKMI
;
A
#
# COMPACT_ATOMS: atom_id res chain seq x y z
N ASP A 1 -6.64 13.91 -8.18
CA ASP A 1 -7.65 13.37 -7.23
C ASP A 1 -7.02 12.29 -6.38
N TYR A 2 -7.56 12.03 -5.19
CA TYR A 2 -7.05 10.97 -4.31
C TYR A 2 -8.14 10.41 -3.39
N ALA A 3 -7.88 9.22 -2.85
CA ALA A 3 -8.58 8.65 -1.70
C ALA A 3 -7.57 8.31 -0.60
N SER A 4 -7.97 8.35 0.66
CA SER A 4 -7.04 8.12 1.78
C SER A 4 -7.76 7.65 3.03
N GLN A 5 -7.15 6.71 3.74
CA GLN A 5 -7.65 6.17 5.01
C GLN A 5 -6.54 6.08 6.05
N PHE A 6 -6.87 6.36 7.31
CA PHE A 6 -5.97 6.13 8.44
C PHE A 6 -6.38 4.86 9.17
N GLY A 7 -5.43 3.94 9.36
CA GLY A 7 -5.62 2.73 10.14
C GLY A 7 -4.74 2.74 11.38
N LEU A 8 -5.34 2.52 12.55
CA LEU A 8 -4.58 2.26 13.78
C LEU A 8 -3.90 0.89 13.71
N THR A 9 -2.70 0.80 14.26
CA THR A 9 -1.91 -0.44 14.27
C THR A 9 -1.38 -0.73 15.67
N SER A 10 -1.39 -1.99 16.07
CA SER A 10 -0.61 -2.46 17.22
C SER A 10 0.82 -2.70 16.77
N GLY A 11 1.79 -1.98 17.35
CA GLY A 11 3.16 -1.95 16.84
C GLY A 11 3.27 -1.18 15.52
N THR A 12 4.30 -1.47 14.72
CA THR A 12 4.38 -0.95 13.35
C THR A 12 3.54 -1.82 12.40
N GLY A 13 2.66 -1.17 11.64
CA GLY A 13 1.92 -1.83 10.55
C GLY A 13 2.79 -2.26 9.36
N ALA A 14 4.06 -1.85 9.32
CA ALA A 14 4.99 -2.22 8.26
C ALA A 14 5.69 -3.57 8.50
N LEU A 15 5.46 -4.23 9.64
CA LEU A 15 6.05 -5.53 9.99
C LEU A 15 4.97 -6.51 10.50
N LEU A 16 5.24 -7.81 10.38
CA LEU A 16 4.43 -8.83 11.04
C LEU A 16 4.63 -8.81 12.56
N GLU A 17 3.70 -9.40 13.32
CA GLU A 17 3.76 -9.46 14.79
C GLU A 17 5.07 -10.12 15.29
N VAL A 18 5.47 -11.21 14.65
CA VAL A 18 6.72 -11.93 14.97
C VAL A 18 7.99 -11.15 14.60
N GLN A 19 7.87 -10.09 13.80
CA GLN A 19 8.99 -9.28 13.32
C GLN A 19 9.14 -7.94 14.05
N GLN A 20 8.27 -7.63 15.02
CA GLN A 20 8.25 -6.31 15.68
C GLN A 20 9.56 -5.96 16.40
N LEU A 21 10.40 -6.93 16.76
CA LEU A 21 11.76 -6.69 17.29
C LEU A 21 12.70 -6.00 16.29
N SER A 22 12.40 -6.08 14.99
CA SER A 22 13.13 -5.39 13.92
C SER A 22 12.62 -3.97 13.65
N ALA A 23 11.68 -3.46 14.45
CA ALA A 23 11.12 -2.14 14.25
C ALA A 23 12.21 -1.05 14.28
N LEU A 24 12.21 -0.21 13.25
CA LEU A 24 13.02 0.98 13.17
C LEU A 24 12.40 2.10 14.04
N PRO A 25 13.20 3.10 14.47
CA PRO A 25 12.70 4.19 15.29
C PRO A 25 11.59 4.99 14.61
N LYS A 26 10.60 5.41 15.40
CA LYS A 26 9.55 6.33 14.95
C LYS A 26 10.13 7.69 14.58
N MET A 27 9.57 8.35 13.58
CA MET A 27 9.88 9.74 13.24
C MET A 27 9.47 10.64 14.41
N THR A 28 10.42 11.41 14.95
CA THR A 28 10.23 12.21 16.18
C THR A 28 9.20 13.33 16.03
N SER A 29 8.92 13.77 14.81
CA SER A 29 7.91 14.80 14.52
C SER A 29 6.47 14.26 14.48
N LEU A 30 6.27 12.94 14.51
CA LEU A 30 4.93 12.35 14.50
C LEU A 30 4.35 12.34 15.92
N THR A 31 3.26 13.08 16.10
CA THR A 31 2.48 13.10 17.34
C THR A 31 1.27 12.19 17.24
N GLU A 32 0.61 11.94 18.36
CA GLU A 32 -0.68 11.26 18.36
C GLU A 32 -1.74 12.06 17.59
N PRO A 33 -2.70 11.38 16.93
CA PRO A 33 -2.82 9.92 16.81
C PRO A 33 -1.94 9.32 15.69
N TRP A 34 -1.23 10.15 14.93
CA TRP A 34 -0.49 9.74 13.73
C TRP A 34 0.69 8.81 14.03
N SER A 35 1.23 8.87 15.24
CA SER A 35 2.26 7.97 15.78
C SER A 35 1.74 6.57 16.19
N HIS A 36 0.47 6.25 15.92
CA HIS A 36 -0.18 4.98 16.28
C HIS A 36 -0.78 4.21 15.10
N GLY A 37 -0.40 4.56 13.87
CA GLY A 37 -0.97 3.91 12.70
C GLY A 37 -0.21 4.13 11.43
N ALA A 38 -0.88 3.84 10.32
CA ALA A 38 -0.42 4.16 8.98
C ALA A 38 -1.52 4.88 8.20
N ARG A 39 -1.12 5.85 7.39
CA ARG A 39 -2.00 6.52 6.43
C ARG A 39 -1.81 5.88 5.07
N TYR A 40 -2.82 5.17 4.58
CA TYR A 40 -2.86 4.61 3.24
C TYR A 40 -3.52 5.63 2.31
N SER A 41 -2.89 5.89 1.17
CA SER A 41 -3.34 6.90 0.22
C SER A 41 -3.20 6.38 -1.21
N TRP A 42 -4.22 6.60 -2.02
CA TRP A 42 -4.25 6.30 -3.45
C TRP A 42 -4.33 7.61 -4.21
N ILE A 43 -3.23 7.99 -4.85
CA ILE A 43 -3.14 9.16 -5.71
C ILE A 43 -3.44 8.71 -7.15
N PHE A 44 -4.56 9.18 -7.68
CA PHE A 44 -5.02 8.75 -8.99
C PHE A 44 -4.17 9.42 -10.10
N PRO A 45 -3.84 8.70 -11.19
CA PRO A 45 -4.37 7.40 -11.57
C PRO A 45 -3.67 6.17 -10.98
N ASN A 46 -2.42 6.29 -10.53
CA ASN A 46 -1.55 5.12 -10.58
C ASN A 46 -0.50 5.01 -9.48
N MET A 47 -0.60 5.82 -8.42
CA MET A 47 0.34 5.75 -7.31
C MET A 47 -0.41 5.49 -6.01
N THR A 48 0.04 4.51 -5.24
CA THR A 48 -0.40 4.29 -3.86
C THR A 48 0.79 4.41 -2.96
N PHE A 49 0.60 5.01 -1.78
CA PHE A 49 1.60 4.94 -0.74
C PHE A 49 0.94 4.71 0.61
N ALA A 50 1.71 4.12 1.53
CA ALA A 50 1.37 4.19 2.93
C ALA A 50 2.51 4.78 3.74
N ALA A 51 2.14 5.76 4.56
CA ALA A 51 3.04 6.43 5.48
C ALA A 51 2.79 5.85 6.89
N SER A 52 3.75 5.05 7.37
CA SER A 52 3.79 4.57 8.75
C SER A 52 4.61 5.50 9.64
N GLN A 53 4.87 5.06 10.86
CA GLN A 53 5.56 5.84 11.88
C GLN A 53 7.05 5.95 11.61
N GLU A 54 7.62 5.08 10.78
CA GLU A 54 9.05 4.94 10.55
C GLU A 54 9.46 4.95 9.07
N ALA A 55 8.51 4.69 8.16
CA ALA A 55 8.78 4.59 6.74
C ALA A 55 7.59 5.04 5.89
N ILE A 56 7.86 5.28 4.61
CA ILE A 56 6.84 5.40 3.57
C ILE A 56 7.13 4.37 2.50
N TRP A 57 6.19 3.49 2.19
CA TRP A 57 6.28 2.63 1.00
C TRP A 57 5.32 3.11 -0.07
N VAL A 58 5.74 2.92 -1.32
CA VAL A 58 5.07 3.44 -2.51
C VAL A 58 4.99 2.33 -3.55
N TYR A 59 3.83 2.22 -4.19
CA TYR A 59 3.59 1.44 -5.39
C TYR A 59 3.19 2.38 -6.53
N GLU A 60 3.82 2.22 -7.67
CA GLU A 60 3.45 2.90 -8.91
C GLU A 60 3.10 1.87 -9.97
N ALA A 61 1.86 1.91 -10.46
CA ALA A 61 1.37 1.04 -11.52
C ALA A 61 1.53 1.73 -12.88
N THR A 62 2.32 1.15 -13.78
CA THR A 62 2.44 1.64 -15.16
C THR A 62 1.78 0.67 -16.11
N PRO A 63 0.72 1.07 -16.84
CA PRO A 63 0.08 0.17 -17.79
C PRO A 63 1.03 -0.16 -18.94
N ILE A 64 1.07 -1.43 -19.34
CA ILE A 64 1.79 -1.90 -20.53
C ILE A 64 0.79 -2.21 -21.65
N SER A 65 -0.31 -2.86 -21.30
CA SER A 65 -1.44 -3.14 -22.20
C SER A 65 -2.73 -3.23 -21.38
N SER A 66 -3.86 -3.52 -22.03
CA SER A 66 -5.14 -3.77 -21.35
C SER A 66 -5.12 -4.97 -20.39
N GLU A 67 -4.10 -5.83 -20.46
CA GLU A 67 -3.98 -7.08 -19.69
C GLU A 67 -2.68 -7.13 -18.86
N ARG A 68 -1.84 -6.09 -18.90
CA ARG A 68 -0.54 -6.08 -18.24
C ARG A 68 -0.22 -4.71 -17.66
N CYS A 69 0.32 -4.71 -16.46
CA CYS A 69 0.92 -3.54 -15.84
C CYS A 69 2.28 -3.91 -15.22
N GLN A 70 3.13 -2.91 -15.07
CA GLN A 70 4.35 -3.00 -14.28
C GLN A 70 4.13 -2.27 -12.97
N ILE A 71 4.44 -2.92 -11.85
CA ILE A 71 4.43 -2.28 -10.54
C ILE A 71 5.86 -1.95 -10.14
N ARG A 72 6.13 -0.68 -9.81
CA ARG A 72 7.36 -0.28 -9.13
C ARG A 72 7.08 -0.14 -7.65
N GLN A 73 7.80 -0.90 -6.84
CA GLN A 73 7.78 -0.82 -5.39
C GLN A 73 8.97 -0.04 -4.89
N SER A 74 8.76 0.85 -3.92
CA SER A 74 9.83 1.63 -3.28
C SER A 74 9.50 1.84 -1.81
N ILE A 75 10.53 1.96 -0.98
CA ILE A 75 10.39 2.31 0.43
C ILE A 75 11.44 3.35 0.81
N CYS A 76 10.99 4.34 1.56
CA CYS A 76 11.77 5.49 2.00
C CYS A 76 11.82 5.50 3.53
N PHE A 77 13.01 5.71 4.06
CA PHE A 77 13.25 5.90 5.49
C PHE A 77 13.85 7.28 5.75
N PRO A 78 13.65 7.86 6.94
CA PRO A 78 14.37 9.06 7.36
C PRO A 78 15.89 8.86 7.26
N LYS A 79 16.62 9.90 6.84
CA LYS A 79 18.07 9.83 6.66
C LYS A 79 18.81 9.38 7.93
N ASN A 80 18.44 9.94 9.08
CA ASN A 80 19.00 9.56 10.37
C ASN A 80 18.73 8.08 10.72
N THR A 81 17.61 7.51 10.29
CA THR A 81 17.31 6.07 10.42
C THR A 81 18.23 5.24 9.53
N THR A 82 18.50 5.68 8.29
CA THR A 82 19.40 4.96 7.36
C THR A 82 20.86 4.96 7.79
N GLU A 83 21.25 5.90 8.66
CA GLU A 83 22.61 6.03 9.21
C GLU A 83 22.84 5.18 10.47
N LEU A 84 21.82 4.48 10.97
CA LEU A 84 21.94 3.61 12.15
C LEU A 84 22.82 2.38 11.84
N PRO A 85 23.69 1.95 12.78
CA PRO A 85 24.57 0.79 12.55
C PRO A 85 23.83 -0.51 12.20
N ASP A 86 22.63 -0.70 12.75
CA ASP A 86 21.78 -1.88 12.57
C ASP A 86 20.73 -1.71 11.46
N PHE A 87 20.74 -0.57 10.74
CA PHE A 87 19.73 -0.28 9.70
C PHE A 87 19.67 -1.37 8.64
N ASN A 88 20.81 -1.76 8.07
CA ASN A 88 20.89 -2.78 7.01
C ASN A 88 20.40 -4.16 7.46
N GLU A 89 20.44 -4.44 8.76
CA GLU A 89 19.91 -5.68 9.32
C GLU A 89 18.40 -5.60 9.49
N LYS A 90 17.92 -4.54 10.15
CA LYS A 90 16.50 -4.35 10.44
C LYS A 90 15.65 -4.09 9.20
N SER A 91 16.17 -3.34 8.23
CA SER A 91 15.44 -2.99 7.00
C SER A 91 15.09 -4.21 6.14
N ARG A 92 15.81 -5.33 6.26
CA ARG A 92 15.48 -6.59 5.57
C ARG A 92 14.09 -7.11 5.91
N ALA A 93 13.63 -6.94 7.15
CA ALA A 93 12.29 -7.35 7.55
C ALA A 93 11.21 -6.53 6.80
N TYR A 94 11.46 -5.24 6.55
CA TYR A 94 10.58 -4.37 5.79
C TYR A 94 10.55 -4.76 4.31
N TYR A 95 11.71 -5.04 3.72
CA TYR A 95 11.79 -5.46 2.31
C TYR A 95 11.06 -6.78 2.09
N GLN A 96 11.33 -7.78 2.95
CA GLN A 96 10.65 -9.07 2.87
C GLN A 96 9.13 -8.90 2.99
N ARG A 97 8.65 -8.07 3.93
CA ARG A 97 7.22 -7.83 4.11
C ARG A 97 6.55 -7.25 2.87
N LEU A 98 7.23 -6.36 2.15
CA LEU A 98 6.71 -5.79 0.92
C LEU A 98 6.71 -6.83 -0.21
N ASP A 99 7.78 -7.62 -0.35
CA ASP A 99 7.87 -8.70 -1.35
C ASP A 99 6.79 -9.77 -1.13
N ASP A 100 6.53 -10.14 0.13
CA ASP A 100 5.47 -11.07 0.50
C ASP A 100 4.09 -10.51 0.14
N ALA A 101 3.80 -9.25 0.50
CA ALA A 101 2.53 -8.60 0.16
C ALA A 101 2.30 -8.53 -1.35
N MET A 102 3.34 -8.14 -2.11
CA MET A 102 3.26 -8.05 -3.56
C MET A 102 2.99 -9.42 -4.19
N SER A 103 3.62 -10.46 -3.66
CA SER A 103 3.41 -11.84 -4.15
C SER A 103 1.97 -12.30 -3.93
N GLU A 104 1.37 -11.97 -2.78
CA GLU A 104 -0.04 -12.25 -2.49
C GLU A 104 -0.98 -11.46 -3.42
N ASP A 105 -0.74 -10.15 -3.56
CA ASP A 105 -1.56 -9.25 -4.37
C ASP A 105 -1.54 -9.65 -5.87
N ILE A 106 -0.38 -10.01 -6.41
CA ILE A 106 -0.27 -10.46 -7.81
C ILE A 106 -1.20 -11.65 -8.07
N ILE A 107 -1.20 -12.65 -7.18
CA ILE A 107 -2.05 -13.84 -7.33
C ILE A 107 -3.53 -13.44 -7.31
N ALA A 108 -3.93 -12.58 -6.38
CA ALA A 108 -5.30 -12.11 -6.27
C ALA A 108 -5.75 -11.33 -7.51
N LEU A 109 -4.92 -10.40 -7.99
CA LEU A 109 -5.22 -9.56 -9.16
C LEU A 109 -5.30 -10.38 -10.45
N GLU A 110 -4.39 -11.34 -10.65
CA GLU A 110 -4.44 -12.23 -11.81
C GLU A 110 -5.70 -13.12 -11.80
N ASN A 111 -6.05 -13.66 -10.63
CA ASN A 111 -7.29 -14.44 -10.45
C ASN A 111 -8.52 -13.57 -10.76
N GLN A 112 -8.57 -12.35 -10.24
CA GLN A 112 -9.66 -11.40 -10.47
C GLN A 112 -9.78 -11.06 -11.96
N HIS A 113 -8.67 -10.78 -12.64
CA HIS A 113 -8.66 -10.48 -14.08
C HIS A 113 -9.17 -11.67 -14.90
N ARG A 114 -8.73 -12.90 -14.60
CA ARG A 114 -9.22 -14.12 -15.27
C ARG A 114 -10.71 -14.35 -15.04
N GLY A 115 -11.20 -14.06 -13.83
CA GLY A 115 -12.63 -14.14 -13.50
C GLY A 115 -13.45 -13.14 -14.31
N LEU A 116 -13.03 -11.87 -14.33
CA LEU A 116 -13.71 -10.80 -15.07
C LEU A 116 -13.76 -11.06 -16.58
N ARG A 117 -12.69 -11.62 -17.17
CA ARG A 117 -12.65 -11.97 -18.60
C ARG A 117 -13.73 -12.97 -19.01
N ASN A 118 -14.09 -13.89 -18.12
CA ASN A 118 -15.02 -14.98 -18.40
C ASN A 118 -16.42 -14.75 -17.79
N SER A 119 -16.66 -13.56 -17.23
CA SER A 119 -17.91 -13.23 -16.55
C SER A 119 -18.84 -12.42 -17.47
N PRO A 120 -20.17 -12.53 -17.29
CA PRO A 120 -21.11 -11.58 -17.89
C PRO A 120 -20.80 -10.16 -17.41
N SER A 121 -21.28 -9.14 -18.13
CA SER A 121 -21.07 -7.72 -17.84
C SER A 121 -21.84 -7.19 -16.62
N LEU A 122 -21.90 -7.98 -15.54
CA LEU A 122 -22.51 -7.63 -14.27
C LEU A 122 -21.42 -7.16 -13.31
N GLN A 123 -21.64 -5.99 -12.70
CA GLN A 123 -20.73 -5.45 -11.70
C GLN A 123 -21.13 -5.93 -10.30
N GLY A 124 -20.13 -6.29 -9.49
CA GLY A 124 -20.32 -6.55 -8.06
C GLY A 124 -20.60 -5.25 -7.29
N GLN A 125 -21.09 -5.40 -6.05
CA GLN A 125 -21.26 -4.27 -5.13
C GLN A 125 -20.02 -4.08 -4.28
N PHE A 126 -19.63 -2.82 -4.04
CA PHE A 126 -18.60 -2.49 -3.07
C PHE A 126 -19.15 -2.52 -1.65
N SER A 127 -18.36 -3.05 -0.73
CA SER A 127 -18.63 -2.97 0.70
C SER A 127 -18.52 -1.51 1.18
N PRO A 128 -19.57 -0.90 1.73
CA PRO A 128 -19.53 0.48 2.21
C PRO A 128 -18.62 0.67 3.42
N LEU A 129 -18.23 -0.42 4.11
CA LEU A 129 -17.36 -0.36 5.29
C LEU A 129 -15.89 -0.64 4.97
N MET A 130 -15.59 -1.28 3.83
CA MET A 130 -14.25 -1.79 3.53
C MET A 130 -13.67 -1.27 2.21
N GLU A 131 -14.52 -0.85 1.27
CA GLU A 131 -14.12 -0.59 -0.12
C GLU A 131 -14.42 0.85 -0.59
N GLU A 132 -14.57 1.79 0.34
CA GLU A 132 -14.84 3.21 0.02
C GLU A 132 -13.76 3.81 -0.91
N ASN A 133 -12.49 3.44 -0.72
CA ASN A 133 -11.40 3.91 -1.59
C ASN A 133 -11.48 3.33 -3.01
N VAL A 134 -11.95 2.08 -3.14
CA VAL A 134 -12.17 1.42 -4.44
C VAL A 134 -13.35 2.07 -5.18
N ALA A 135 -14.44 2.33 -4.46
CA ALA A 135 -15.59 3.06 -4.99
C ALA A 135 -15.18 4.47 -5.44
N SER A 136 -14.36 5.16 -4.65
CA SER A 136 -13.84 6.50 -4.97
C SER A 136 -12.99 6.51 -6.24
N PHE A 137 -12.08 5.54 -6.40
CA PHE A 137 -11.29 5.40 -7.62
C PHE A 137 -12.17 5.09 -8.84
N THR A 138 -13.12 4.18 -8.70
CA THR A 138 -14.03 3.78 -9.78
C THR A 138 -14.86 4.97 -10.27
N ASN A 139 -15.41 5.76 -9.33
CA ASN A 139 -16.16 6.96 -9.66
C ASN A 139 -15.29 8.01 -10.37
N TRP A 140 -14.09 8.27 -9.84
CA TRP A 140 -13.14 9.18 -10.48
C TRP A 140 -12.81 8.73 -11.91
N TYR A 141 -12.51 7.45 -12.10
CA TYR A 141 -12.17 6.89 -13.42
C TYR A 141 -13.33 7.05 -14.40
N ALA A 142 -14.57 6.72 -13.99
CA ALA A 142 -15.76 6.90 -14.82
C ALA A 142 -15.94 8.36 -15.27
N MET A 143 -15.70 9.33 -14.38
CA MET A 143 -15.76 10.76 -14.71
C MET A 143 -14.67 11.24 -15.68
N LYS A 144 -13.57 10.49 -15.85
CA LYS A 144 -12.50 10.82 -16.83
C LYS A 144 -12.73 10.18 -18.20
N MET A 145 -13.61 9.18 -18.29
CA MET A 145 -13.90 8.44 -19.51
C MET A 145 -15.10 9.00 -20.30
N ILE A 146 -15.85 9.92 -19.70
CA ILE A 146 -16.97 10.67 -20.30
C ILE A 146 -16.45 12.03 -20.77
#